data_AF-A0A316BC71-F1
#
_entry.id   AF-A0A316BC71-F1
#
_cell.length_a   1.000
_cell.length_b   1.000
_cell.length_c   1.000
_cell.angle_alpha   90.00
_cell.angle_beta   90.00
_cell.angle_gamma   90.00
#
_symmetry.space_group_name_H-M   'P 1'
#
loop_
_entity.id
_entity.type
_entity.pdbx_description
1 polymer ?
#
loop_
_entity_poly.entity_id
_entity_poly.type
_entity_poly.pdbx_seq_one_letter_code
_entity_poly.pdbx_strand_id
1 'polypeptide(L)'
;MNEFVKNIREASDESADEIIEQIKASHKVSRVIGWPGHEDIKVEMRLLNMSECRQAKIDNQLEFKKAGIELSVANLADYREGEVVHGLWRACYNPATGERIFRNAEDLRKSCTPEELLYLSGEFNGFVEEQDPNINKLSDEDFESLKELLKKTPDQIQLKVTNLPLAWRLLHTLVAQQPK
;
A
#
# COMPACT_ATOMS: atom_id res chain seq x y z
N MET A 1 2.62 39.91 12.22
CA MET A 1 2.12 38.54 11.98
C MET A 1 2.96 37.99 10.84
N ASN A 2 3.90 37.10 11.14
CA ASN A 2 5.02 36.70 10.26
C ASN A 2 4.55 35.95 9.00
N GLU A 3 5.14 36.28 7.85
CA GLU A 3 4.94 35.61 6.55
C GLU A 3 5.21 34.09 6.62
N PHE A 4 5.96 33.63 7.62
CA PHE A 4 6.18 32.21 7.92
C PHE A 4 4.91 31.44 8.31
N VAL A 5 3.93 32.11 8.94
CA VAL A 5 2.64 31.50 9.32
C VAL A 5 1.69 31.43 8.12
N LYS A 6 1.90 32.29 7.12
CA LYS A 6 1.11 32.29 5.88
C LYS A 6 1.53 31.13 4.96
N ASN A 7 2.83 30.86 4.86
CA ASN A 7 3.36 29.79 4.01
C ASN A 7 3.08 28.37 4.53
N ILE A 8 2.78 28.18 5.83
CA ILE A 8 2.41 26.87 6.38
C ILE A 8 0.93 26.55 6.10
N ARG A 9 0.07 27.57 6.02
CA ARG A 9 -1.36 27.40 5.71
C ARG A 9 -1.63 27.07 4.24
N GLU A 10 -0.72 27.40 3.35
CA GLU A 10 -0.86 27.12 1.90
C GLU A 10 -0.34 25.72 1.52
N ALA A 11 0.21 24.94 2.46
CA ALA A 11 0.84 23.64 2.20
C ALA A 11 0.10 22.44 2.81
N SER A 12 -1.10 22.62 3.40
CA SER A 12 -1.81 21.53 4.09
C SER A 12 -3.29 21.39 3.71
N ASP A 13 -3.68 21.79 2.51
CA ASP A 13 -5.05 21.62 1.99
C ASP A 13 -5.27 20.21 1.43
N GLU A 14 -4.94 19.15 2.20
CA GLU A 14 -5.58 17.85 1.96
C GLU A 14 -6.95 17.89 2.65
N SER A 15 -7.99 18.27 1.91
CA SER A 15 -9.35 18.34 2.45
C SER A 15 -9.84 16.95 2.88
N ALA A 16 -10.75 16.86 3.86
CA ALA A 16 -11.38 15.59 4.24
C ALA A 16 -11.95 14.82 3.04
N ASP A 17 -12.40 15.52 2.00
CA ASP A 17 -12.87 14.94 0.75
C ASP A 17 -11.72 14.25 -0.03
N GLU A 18 -10.51 14.78 -0.03
CA GLU A 18 -9.34 14.13 -0.66
C GLU A 18 -8.94 12.85 0.06
N ILE A 19 -8.95 12.83 1.39
CA ILE A 19 -8.66 11.62 2.18
C ILE A 19 -9.76 10.57 1.98
N ILE A 20 -11.01 11.01 1.85
CA ILE A 20 -12.13 10.14 1.53
C ILE A 20 -12.03 9.61 0.10
N GLU A 21 -11.64 10.42 -0.87
CA GLU A 21 -11.37 9.98 -2.24
C GLU A 21 -10.17 9.03 -2.30
N GLN A 22 -9.09 9.24 -1.54
CA GLN A 22 -7.97 8.29 -1.42
C GLN A 22 -8.44 6.94 -0.84
N ILE A 23 -9.25 6.97 0.23
CA ILE A 23 -9.84 5.75 0.81
C ILE A 23 -10.77 5.05 -0.18
N LYS A 24 -11.59 5.79 -0.94
CA LYS A 24 -12.48 5.26 -1.99
C LYS A 24 -11.71 4.70 -3.18
N ALA A 25 -10.63 5.37 -3.59
CA ALA A 25 -9.81 5.08 -4.77
C ALA A 25 -8.82 3.92 -4.55
N SER A 26 -8.57 3.50 -3.30
CA SER A 26 -7.68 2.37 -2.92
C SER A 26 -7.85 1.06 -3.70
N HIS A 27 -8.92 0.90 -4.48
CA HIS A 27 -9.12 -0.24 -5.39
C HIS A 27 -8.49 -0.11 -6.79
N LYS A 28 -8.08 1.10 -7.20
CA LYS A 28 -7.48 1.40 -8.51
C LYS A 28 -6.39 2.47 -8.41
N VAL A 29 -5.68 2.50 -7.29
CA VAL A 29 -4.52 3.38 -7.14
C VAL A 29 -3.35 2.70 -7.85
N SER A 30 -3.01 3.24 -9.01
CA SER A 30 -1.89 2.81 -9.82
C SER A 30 -1.06 3.99 -10.29
N ARG A 31 0.22 3.74 -10.50
CA ARG A 31 1.18 4.70 -11.02
C ARG A 31 1.97 4.04 -12.13
N VAL A 32 2.18 4.76 -13.22
CA VAL A 32 3.05 4.29 -14.30
C VAL A 32 4.45 4.83 -14.05
N ILE A 33 5.42 3.93 -13.91
CA ILE A 33 6.84 4.24 -13.75
C ILE A 33 7.63 3.75 -14.97
N GLY A 34 8.80 4.32 -15.19
CA GLY A 34 9.75 3.82 -16.18
C GLY A 34 10.47 2.58 -15.65
N TRP A 35 10.82 1.66 -16.54
CA TRP A 35 11.67 0.54 -16.16
C TRP A 35 13.13 1.03 -16.02
N PRO A 36 13.82 0.67 -14.93
CA PRO A 36 15.19 1.11 -14.68
C PRO A 36 16.13 0.73 -15.84
N GLY A 37 16.83 1.71 -16.40
CA GLY A 37 17.76 1.49 -17.53
C GLY A 37 17.09 1.36 -18.91
N HIS A 38 15.76 1.44 -19.00
CA HIS A 38 15.00 1.31 -20.25
C HIS A 38 13.95 2.43 -20.39
N GLU A 39 14.28 3.51 -21.10
CA GLU A 39 13.43 4.70 -21.25
C GLU A 39 12.08 4.43 -21.94
N ASP A 40 12.03 3.43 -22.83
CA ASP A 40 10.83 3.08 -23.60
C ASP A 40 9.91 2.08 -22.89
N ILE A 41 10.38 1.45 -21.81
CA ILE A 41 9.62 0.42 -21.10
C ILE A 41 8.93 1.05 -19.89
N LYS A 42 7.61 0.85 -19.80
CA LYS A 42 6.79 1.36 -18.70
C LYS A 42 6.13 0.22 -17.94
N VAL A 43 6.02 0.40 -16.62
CA VAL A 43 5.35 -0.51 -15.71
C VAL A 43 4.23 0.23 -15.02
N GLU A 44 3.03 -0.33 -15.04
CA GLU A 44 1.96 0.09 -14.15
C GLU A 44 2.13 -0.62 -12.81
N MET A 45 2.42 0.14 -11.77
CA MET A 45 2.52 -0.34 -10.40
C MET A 45 1.20 -0.10 -9.68
N ARG A 46 0.62 -1.15 -9.10
CA ARG A 46 -0.65 -1.09 -8.36
C ARG A 46 -0.43 -1.37 -6.88
N LEU A 47 -1.09 -0.59 -6.02
CA LEU A 47 -1.10 -0.89 -4.60
C LEU A 47 -1.84 -2.20 -4.33
N LEU A 48 -1.28 -3.00 -3.43
CA LEU A 48 -1.88 -4.25 -2.99
C LEU A 48 -2.91 -3.99 -1.90
N ASN A 49 -4.06 -4.63 -1.99
CA ASN A 49 -5.02 -4.62 -0.90
C ASN A 49 -4.55 -5.51 0.27
N MET A 50 -5.22 -5.42 1.43
CA MET A 50 -4.84 -6.20 2.62
C MET A 50 -4.84 -7.72 2.41
N SER A 51 -5.76 -8.24 1.58
CA SER A 51 -5.81 -9.66 1.24
C SER A 51 -4.58 -10.07 0.44
N GLU A 52 -4.18 -9.27 -0.55
CA GLU A 52 -2.99 -9.50 -1.38
C GLU A 52 -1.70 -9.36 -0.58
N CYS A 53 -1.60 -8.35 0.30
CA CYS A 53 -0.49 -8.20 1.24
C CYS A 53 -0.38 -9.42 2.16
N ARG A 54 -1.50 -9.93 2.68
CA ARG A 54 -1.51 -11.13 3.52
C ARG A 54 -1.10 -12.37 2.72
N GLN A 55 -1.58 -12.50 1.49
CA GLN A 55 -1.22 -13.61 0.62
C GLN A 55 0.26 -13.60 0.27
N ALA A 56 0.86 -12.44 0.03
CA ALA A 56 2.30 -12.31 -0.21
C ALA A 56 3.12 -12.85 0.98
N LYS A 57 2.72 -12.54 2.22
CA LYS A 57 3.36 -13.06 3.43
C LYS A 57 3.22 -14.58 3.57
N ILE A 58 2.00 -15.09 3.33
CA ILE A 58 1.72 -16.54 3.39
C ILE A 58 2.56 -17.28 2.36
N ASP A 59 2.63 -16.79 1.13
CA ASP A 59 3.38 -17.46 0.06
C ASP A 59 4.88 -17.46 0.33
N ASN A 60 5.42 -16.37 0.87
CA ASN A 60 6.81 -16.32 1.32
C ASN A 60 7.09 -17.32 2.46
N GLN A 61 6.19 -17.40 3.45
CA GLN A 61 6.30 -18.37 4.53
C GLN A 61 6.24 -19.82 4.01
N LEU A 62 5.38 -20.09 3.02
CA LEU A 62 5.30 -21.39 2.36
C LEU A 62 6.57 -21.72 1.58
N GLU A 63 7.20 -20.72 0.94
CA GLU A 63 8.48 -20.88 0.24
C GLU A 63 9.60 -21.26 1.21
N PHE A 64 9.75 -20.54 2.32
CA PHE A 64 10.71 -20.85 3.39
C PHE A 64 10.50 -22.26 3.95
N LYS A 65 9.23 -22.62 4.23
CA LYS A 65 8.88 -23.95 4.72
C LYS A 65 9.22 -25.05 3.72
N LYS A 66 8.97 -24.83 2.41
CA LYS A 66 9.34 -25.78 1.34
C LYS A 66 10.85 -25.95 1.23
N ALA A 67 11.62 -24.89 1.47
CA ALA A 67 13.08 -24.92 1.49
C ALA A 67 13.67 -25.53 2.77
N GLY A 68 12.84 -25.89 3.77
CA GLY A 68 13.29 -26.40 5.05
C GLY A 68 13.96 -25.33 5.93
N ILE A 69 13.68 -24.06 5.67
CA ILE A 69 14.27 -22.93 6.39
C ILE A 69 13.33 -22.52 7.54
N GLU A 70 13.80 -22.65 8.78
CA GLU A 70 13.10 -22.11 9.93
C GLU A 70 13.35 -20.61 10.07
N LEU A 71 12.29 -19.84 10.30
CA LEU A 71 12.40 -18.39 10.50
C LEU A 71 13.09 -18.11 11.85
N SER A 72 14.18 -17.36 11.80
CA SER A 72 14.97 -16.95 12.96
C SER A 72 15.46 -15.51 12.77
N VAL A 73 16.04 -14.92 13.82
CA VAL A 73 16.63 -13.58 13.72
C VAL A 73 17.75 -13.53 12.66
N ALA A 74 18.45 -14.65 12.44
CA ALA A 74 19.57 -14.73 11.51
C ALA A 74 19.18 -14.63 10.03
N ASN A 75 17.95 -15.03 9.66
CA ASN A 75 17.45 -15.01 8.28
C ASN A 75 16.24 -14.08 8.10
N LEU A 76 16.03 -13.16 9.05
CA LEU A 76 14.93 -12.20 8.99
C LEU A 76 15.07 -11.27 7.78
N ALA A 77 16.30 -10.90 7.41
CA ALA A 77 16.55 -10.06 6.23
C ALA A 77 16.09 -10.77 4.95
N ASP A 78 16.50 -12.02 4.75
CA ASP A 78 16.10 -12.85 3.60
C ASP A 78 14.59 -13.04 3.55
N TYR A 79 13.96 -13.21 4.71
CA TYR A 79 12.51 -13.33 4.80
C TYR A 79 11.82 -12.03 4.37
N ARG A 80 12.31 -10.86 4.79
CA ARG A 80 11.76 -9.56 4.39
C ARG A 80 11.93 -9.30 2.90
N GLU A 81 13.09 -9.64 2.34
CA GLU A 81 13.33 -9.57 0.90
C GLU A 81 12.35 -10.47 0.13
N GLY A 82 12.11 -11.68 0.64
CA GLY A 82 11.08 -12.57 0.10
C GLY A 82 9.66 -11.97 0.13
N GLU A 83 9.28 -11.29 1.22
CA GLU A 83 7.98 -10.59 1.30
C GLU A 83 7.85 -9.51 0.22
N VAL A 84 8.92 -8.74 0.01
CA VAL A 84 8.98 -7.68 -1.02
C VAL A 84 8.80 -8.29 -2.42
N VAL A 85 9.54 -9.35 -2.74
CA VAL A 85 9.43 -10.05 -4.03
C VAL A 85 8.00 -10.57 -4.25
N HIS A 86 7.41 -11.20 -3.24
CA HIS A 86 6.04 -11.70 -3.30
C HIS A 86 5.00 -10.59 -3.45
N GLY A 87 5.28 -9.38 -2.95
CA GLY A 87 4.47 -8.20 -3.20
C GLY A 87 4.64 -7.68 -4.63
N LEU A 88 5.88 -7.45 -5.06
CA LEU A 88 6.20 -6.78 -6.32
C LEU A 88 5.67 -7.51 -7.56
N TRP A 89 5.76 -8.84 -7.63
CA TRP A 89 5.26 -9.57 -8.79
C TRP A 89 3.73 -9.45 -8.96
N ARG A 90 3.01 -9.18 -7.86
CA ARG A 90 1.55 -8.91 -7.87
C ARG A 90 1.21 -7.47 -8.20
N ALA A 91 2.13 -6.56 -7.93
CA ALA A 91 1.97 -5.12 -8.10
C ALA A 91 2.31 -4.65 -9.52
N CYS A 92 3.15 -5.37 -10.27
CA CYS A 92 3.64 -4.94 -11.58
C CYS A 92 2.76 -5.45 -12.75
N TYR A 93 2.18 -4.51 -13.49
CA TYR A 93 1.33 -4.74 -14.67
C TYR A 93 1.89 -4.04 -15.91
N ASN A 94 1.62 -4.61 -17.08
CA ASN A 94 1.88 -3.97 -18.34
C ASN A 94 0.81 -2.90 -18.58
N PRO A 95 1.17 -1.61 -18.72
CA PRO A 95 0.20 -0.53 -18.87
C PRO A 95 -0.61 -0.60 -20.17
N ALA A 96 -0.11 -1.29 -21.21
CA ALA A 96 -0.80 -1.43 -22.48
C ALA A 96 -1.84 -2.56 -22.48
N THR A 97 -1.55 -3.67 -21.78
CA THR A 97 -2.44 -4.85 -21.77
C THR A 97 -3.27 -4.97 -20.49
N GLY A 98 -2.85 -4.31 -19.40
CA GLY A 98 -3.45 -4.44 -18.08
C GLY A 98 -3.18 -5.79 -17.41
N GLU A 99 -2.31 -6.63 -18.00
CA GLU A 99 -1.93 -7.94 -17.49
C GLU A 99 -0.69 -7.86 -16.61
N ARG A 100 -0.50 -8.85 -15.71
CA ARG A 100 0.72 -8.92 -14.88
C ARG A 100 1.94 -9.15 -15.76
N ILE A 101 3.02 -8.44 -15.46
CA ILE A 101 4.30 -8.63 -16.14
C ILE A 101 4.89 -10.00 -15.75
N PHE A 102 4.78 -10.35 -14.47
CA PHE A 102 5.36 -11.57 -13.92
C PHE A 102 4.27 -12.56 -13.52
N ARG A 103 4.56 -13.86 -13.73
CA ARG A 103 3.63 -14.93 -13.39
C ARG A 103 3.67 -15.29 -11.90
N ASN A 104 4.83 -15.16 -11.27
CA ASN A 104 5.09 -15.48 -9.88
C ASN A 104 6.40 -14.84 -9.39
N ALA A 105 6.74 -15.06 -8.11
CA ALA A 105 7.96 -14.57 -7.48
C ALA A 105 9.26 -15.06 -8.13
N GLU A 106 9.29 -16.31 -8.62
CA GLU A 106 10.47 -16.87 -9.27
C GLU A 106 10.73 -16.23 -10.64
N ASP A 107 9.65 -15.97 -11.39
CA ASP A 107 9.68 -15.26 -12.67
C ASP A 107 10.22 -13.84 -12.51
N LEU A 108 9.80 -13.12 -11.47
CA LEU A 108 10.36 -11.81 -11.10
C LEU A 108 11.88 -11.90 -10.84
N ARG A 109 12.31 -12.82 -9.97
CA ARG A 109 13.74 -12.97 -9.61
C ARG A 109 14.63 -13.35 -10.81
N LYS A 110 14.08 -14.06 -11.80
CA LYS A 110 14.80 -14.43 -13.03
C LYS A 110 14.83 -13.31 -14.07
N SER A 111 13.80 -12.48 -14.08
CA SER A 111 13.62 -11.43 -15.09
C SER A 111 14.25 -10.10 -14.70
N CYS A 112 14.47 -9.86 -13.41
CA CYS A 112 15.05 -8.63 -12.89
C CYS A 112 16.43 -8.88 -12.30
N THR A 113 17.36 -7.98 -12.58
CA THR A 113 18.63 -7.86 -11.85
C THR A 113 18.40 -7.34 -10.43
N PRO A 114 19.37 -7.52 -9.51
CA PRO A 114 19.26 -6.98 -8.15
C PRO A 114 19.06 -5.46 -8.10
N GLU A 115 19.67 -4.72 -9.02
CA GLU A 115 19.54 -3.26 -9.11
C GLU A 115 18.13 -2.84 -9.54
N GLU A 116 17.54 -3.55 -10.51
CA GLU A 116 16.16 -3.30 -10.94
C GLU A 116 15.15 -3.66 -9.86
N LEU A 117 15.37 -4.77 -9.13
CA LEU A 117 14.53 -5.14 -7.99
C LEU A 117 14.58 -4.09 -6.87
N LEU A 118 15.76 -3.58 -6.57
CA LEU A 118 15.94 -2.53 -5.56
C LEU A 118 15.21 -1.25 -5.98
N TYR A 119 15.34 -0.85 -7.25
CA TYR A 119 14.62 0.30 -7.79
C TYR A 119 13.10 0.12 -7.72
N LEU A 120 12.56 -0.99 -8.23
CA LEU A 120 11.13 -1.29 -8.21
C LEU A 120 10.58 -1.37 -6.78
N SER A 121 11.35 -1.92 -5.84
CA SER A 121 10.98 -1.92 -4.42
C SER A 121 10.96 -0.51 -3.84
N GLY A 122 11.91 0.35 -4.20
CA GLY A 122 11.96 1.74 -3.76
C GLY A 122 10.74 2.52 -4.24
N GLU A 123 10.42 2.41 -5.54
CA GLU A 123 9.23 3.02 -6.14
C GLU A 123 7.94 2.52 -5.48
N PHE A 124 7.82 1.21 -5.23
CA PHE A 124 6.64 0.65 -4.57
C PHE A 124 6.48 1.15 -3.13
N ASN A 125 7.56 1.15 -2.35
CA ASN A 125 7.51 1.62 -0.97
C ASN A 125 7.22 3.12 -0.89
N GLY A 126 7.84 3.93 -1.76
CA GLY A 126 7.52 5.36 -1.86
C GLY A 126 6.06 5.59 -2.26
N PHE A 127 5.55 4.80 -3.20
CA PHE A 127 4.15 4.86 -3.60
C PHE A 127 3.19 4.46 -2.46
N VAL A 128 3.55 3.46 -1.66
CA VAL A 128 2.79 3.10 -0.44
C VAL A 128 2.81 4.23 0.58
N GLU A 129 3.96 4.86 0.82
CA GLU A 129 4.09 5.98 1.76
C GLU A 129 3.32 7.23 1.31
N GLU A 130 3.36 7.55 0.02
CA GLU A 130 2.58 8.64 -0.60
C GLU A 130 1.06 8.44 -0.43
N GLN A 131 0.62 7.19 -0.43
CA GLN A 131 -0.79 6.82 -0.41
C GLN A 131 -1.26 6.27 0.95
N ASP A 132 -0.40 6.25 1.97
CA ASP A 132 -0.78 5.87 3.34
C ASP A 132 -1.54 7.05 3.98
N PRO A 133 -2.85 6.93 4.22
CA PRO A 133 -3.62 8.01 4.81
C PRO A 133 -3.11 8.29 6.24
N ASN A 134 -2.34 9.36 6.39
CA ASN A 134 -1.76 9.73 7.69
C ASN A 134 -2.82 10.43 8.55
N ILE A 135 -3.52 9.61 9.33
CA ILE A 135 -4.53 10.03 10.30
C ILE A 135 -4.02 11.09 11.29
N ASN A 136 -2.73 11.14 11.60
CA ASN A 136 -2.20 12.14 12.52
C ASN A 136 -2.16 13.56 11.92
N LYS A 137 -2.42 13.68 10.61
CA LYS A 137 -2.59 14.97 9.92
C LYS A 137 -4.06 15.43 9.88
N LEU A 138 -5.02 14.57 10.22
CA LEU A 138 -6.43 14.94 10.27
C LEU A 138 -6.71 15.84 11.48
N SER A 139 -7.47 16.90 11.26
CA SER A 139 -8.07 17.64 12.36
C SER A 139 -9.17 16.79 13.03
N ASP A 140 -9.53 17.12 14.27
CA ASP A 140 -10.62 16.43 14.98
C ASP A 140 -11.98 16.56 14.23
N GLU A 141 -12.20 17.67 13.53
CA GLU A 141 -13.40 17.91 12.71
C GLU A 141 -13.43 17.03 11.45
N ASP A 142 -12.30 16.88 10.78
CA ASP A 142 -12.17 16.00 9.60
C ASP A 142 -12.32 14.53 9.99
N PHE A 143 -11.82 14.17 11.17
CA PHE A 143 -11.96 12.82 11.70
C PHE A 143 -13.43 12.46 12.03
N GLU A 144 -14.19 13.37 12.65
CA GLU A 144 -15.63 13.14 12.90
C GLU A 144 -16.44 13.11 11.59
N SER A 145 -16.07 13.93 10.60
CA SER A 145 -16.70 13.91 9.27
C SER A 145 -16.45 12.58 8.54
N LEU A 146 -15.22 12.08 8.57
CA LEU A 146 -14.84 10.77 8.05
C LEU A 146 -15.66 9.66 8.73
N LYS A 147 -15.78 9.71 10.05
CA LYS A 147 -16.52 8.73 10.85
C LYS A 147 -18.02 8.71 10.53
N GLU A 148 -18.66 9.86 10.36
CA GLU A 148 -20.08 9.93 9.94
C GLU A 148 -20.30 9.41 8.51
N LEU A 149 -19.34 9.64 7.61
CA LEU A 149 -19.41 9.14 6.23
C LEU A 149 -19.23 7.62 6.16
N LEU A 150 -18.33 7.10 6.99
CA LEU A 150 -18.04 5.66 7.13
C LEU A 150 -19.18 4.88 7.78
N LYS A 151 -19.94 5.47 8.71
CA LYS A 151 -21.18 4.87 9.24
C LYS A 151 -22.23 4.60 8.16
N LYS A 152 -22.28 5.44 7.12
CA LYS A 152 -23.23 5.31 6.00
C LYS A 152 -22.78 4.30 4.95
N THR A 153 -21.50 3.90 4.97
CA THR A 153 -20.89 3.00 3.96
C THR A 153 -19.94 1.97 4.58
N PRO A 154 -20.39 1.16 5.57
CA PRO A 154 -19.53 0.28 6.36
C PRO A 154 -18.79 -0.78 5.53
N ASP A 155 -19.42 -1.26 4.46
CA ASP A 155 -18.85 -2.27 3.54
C ASP A 155 -17.60 -1.77 2.81
N GLN A 156 -17.42 -0.45 2.73
CA GLN A 156 -16.25 0.17 2.08
C GLN A 156 -14.98 0.10 2.95
N ILE A 157 -15.06 -0.19 4.25
CA ILE A 157 -13.90 -0.18 5.16
C ILE A 157 -13.20 -1.54 5.21
N GLN A 158 -13.97 -2.63 5.18
CA GLN A 158 -13.45 -4.00 5.36
C GLN A 158 -12.43 -4.42 4.29
N LEU A 159 -12.42 -3.74 3.13
CA LEU A 159 -11.57 -4.09 1.99
C LEU A 159 -10.44 -3.08 1.71
N LYS A 160 -10.39 -1.94 2.41
CA LYS A 160 -9.71 -0.73 1.90
C LYS A 160 -8.66 -0.11 2.79
N VAL A 161 -8.46 -0.61 4.01
CA VAL A 161 -7.52 0.01 4.95
C VAL A 161 -6.23 -0.79 5.01
N THR A 162 -5.19 -0.29 4.34
CA THR A 162 -3.80 -0.78 4.36
C THR A 162 -3.14 -0.61 5.73
N ASN A 163 -3.62 0.35 6.53
CA ASN A 163 -3.10 0.69 7.85
C ASN A 163 -3.93 0.04 8.97
N LEU A 164 -3.43 -1.06 9.52
CA LEU A 164 -4.11 -1.83 10.58
C LEU A 164 -4.55 -0.97 11.78
N PRO A 165 -3.73 -0.03 12.31
CA PRO A 165 -4.14 0.96 13.31
C PRO A 165 -5.35 1.82 12.92
N LEU A 166 -5.41 2.32 11.68
CA LEU A 166 -6.54 3.10 11.17
C LEU A 166 -7.79 2.22 11.06
N ALA A 167 -7.63 1.00 10.54
CA ALA A 167 -8.71 0.02 10.43
C ALA A 167 -9.28 -0.30 11.81
N TRP A 168 -8.40 -0.52 12.80
CA TRP A 168 -8.77 -0.80 14.18
C TRP A 168 -9.43 0.40 14.86
N ARG A 169 -8.92 1.63 14.72
CA ARG A 169 -9.57 2.82 15.31
C ARG A 169 -10.96 3.03 14.70
N LEU A 170 -11.11 2.87 13.38
CA LEU A 170 -12.40 2.98 12.70
C LEU A 170 -13.36 1.85 13.13
N LEU A 171 -12.91 0.59 13.16
CA LEU A 171 -13.68 -0.56 13.64
C LEU A 171 -14.09 -0.42 15.11
N HIS A 172 -13.17 -0.06 16.01
CA HIS A 172 -13.47 0.09 17.44
C HIS A 172 -14.52 1.17 17.67
N THR A 173 -14.47 2.26 16.91
CA THR A 173 -15.41 3.37 17.05
C THR A 173 -16.79 3.03 16.46
N LEU A 174 -16.84 2.25 15.38
CA LEU A 174 -18.09 1.78 14.77
C LEU A 174 -18.76 0.67 15.60
N VAL A 175 -17.98 -0.27 16.14
CA VAL A 175 -18.46 -1.39 16.97
C VAL A 175 -18.87 -0.93 18.37
N ALA A 176 -18.16 0.03 18.97
CA ALA A 176 -18.54 0.59 20.27
C ALA A 176 -19.88 1.35 20.27
N GLN A 177 -20.43 1.66 19.09
CA GLN A 177 -21.72 2.34 18.94
C GLN A 177 -22.87 1.40 18.54
N GLN A 178 -22.65 0.10 18.39
CA GLN A 178 -23.76 -0.83 18.22
C GLN A 178 -24.43 -1.11 19.58
N PRO A 179 -25.72 -0.82 19.76
CA PRO A 179 -26.44 -1.27 20.95
C PRO A 179 -26.46 -2.80 20.97
N LYS A 180 -26.29 -3.38 22.16
CA LYS A 180 -26.46 -4.83 22.39
C LYS A 180 -27.86 -5.30 21.99
#